data_AF-A0A2H8TR54-F1
#
_entry.id   AF-A0A2H8TR54-F1
#
_cell.length_a   1.000
_cell.length_b   1.000
_cell.length_c   1.000
_cell.angle_alpha   90.00
_cell.angle_beta   90.00
_cell.angle_gamma   90.00
#
_symmetry.space_group_name_H-M   'P 1'
#
loop_
_entity.id
_entity.type
_entity.pdbx_description
1 polymer ?
#
loop_
_entity_poly.entity_id
_entity_poly.type
_entity_poly.pdbx_seq_one_letter_code
_entity_poly.pdbx_strand_id
1 'polypeptide(L)'
;MFRTNTAALLSHVLYNKHVLIVHVRTKKTHWSSIKKKIHPKDKALEHFDDFYGSVYGKRWKSLRLALLSPHKYIAVVNNFGDSEKVSQNLEWLGAMNIRKVVETNLQKTEEFTDEKNIQELDNKLKKLLLSNENKSDTKKENVEYVEKASLHESLLEAEHDESRLIDPEANSNIGGLYQFIPATELHGKSDWIPESQHYQYYEENSDFPINLINEENPLNIPSHLQVFTFDRGDFTPFPHPKTGANKVSGKI
;
A
#
# COMPACT_ATOMS: atom_id res chain seq x y z
N MET A 1 16.07 -46.68 -84.76
CA MET A 1 16.24 -45.31 -85.31
C MET A 1 15.51 -44.33 -84.39
N PHE A 2 16.29 -43.46 -83.71
CA PHE A 2 16.05 -42.04 -83.41
C PHE A 2 14.62 -41.49 -83.66
N ARG A 3 13.87 -40.99 -82.66
CA ARG A 3 13.80 -39.61 -82.08
C ARG A 3 12.34 -39.50 -81.54
N THR A 4 11.88 -38.72 -80.55
CA THR A 4 12.34 -37.52 -79.83
C THR A 4 11.37 -37.23 -78.68
N ASN A 5 11.94 -36.73 -77.57
CA ASN A 5 11.43 -35.71 -76.65
C ASN A 5 10.02 -35.13 -76.86
N THR A 6 9.25 -35.06 -75.76
CA THR A 6 8.53 -33.85 -75.35
C THR A 6 8.40 -33.81 -73.83
N ALA A 7 8.77 -32.66 -73.26
CA ALA A 7 8.79 -32.35 -71.84
C ALA A 7 7.40 -31.93 -71.31
N ALA A 8 7.35 -31.79 -69.98
CA ALA A 8 6.39 -31.01 -69.18
C ALA A 8 5.06 -31.74 -68.87
N LEU A 9 4.47 -31.67 -67.67
CA LEU A 9 4.51 -30.69 -66.58
C LEU A 9 4.32 -31.42 -65.23
N LEU A 10 4.93 -30.87 -64.18
CA LEU A 10 4.71 -31.24 -62.79
C LEU A 10 3.22 -31.12 -62.44
N SER A 11 2.56 -32.24 -62.16
CA SER A 11 1.21 -32.23 -61.58
C SER A 11 1.32 -31.83 -60.10
N HIS A 12 1.12 -30.54 -59.83
CA HIS A 12 0.97 -30.01 -58.49
C HIS A 12 -0.13 -30.77 -57.73
N VAL A 13 0.24 -31.42 -56.64
CA VAL A 13 -0.70 -31.98 -55.66
C VAL A 13 -1.46 -30.82 -55.04
N LEU A 14 -2.73 -30.67 -55.41
CA LEU A 14 -3.65 -29.73 -54.77
C LEU A 14 -3.92 -30.21 -53.35
N TYR A 15 -3.16 -29.70 -52.39
CA TYR A 15 -3.47 -29.85 -50.98
C TYR A 15 -4.66 -28.93 -50.66
N ASN A 16 -5.88 -29.45 -50.79
CA ASN A 16 -7.07 -28.77 -50.31
C ASN A 16 -6.98 -28.63 -48.79
N LYS A 17 -6.49 -27.49 -48.32
CA LYS A 17 -6.66 -27.07 -46.93
C LYS A 17 -8.15 -26.83 -46.72
N HIS A 18 -8.83 -27.81 -46.11
CA HIS A 18 -10.16 -27.59 -45.56
C HIS A 18 -10.07 -26.48 -44.50
N VAL A 19 -10.48 -25.27 -44.87
CA VAL A 19 -10.70 -24.18 -43.92
C VAL A 19 -12.06 -24.41 -43.28
N LEU A 20 -12.08 -24.95 -42.07
CA LEU A 20 -13.28 -24.99 -41.24
C LEU A 20 -13.47 -23.62 -40.59
N ILE A 21 -14.43 -22.84 -41.10
CA ILE A 21 -14.85 -21.59 -40.46
C ILE A 21 -15.76 -21.95 -39.29
N VAL A 22 -15.19 -22.03 -38.08
CA VAL A 22 -15.96 -22.19 -36.85
C VAL A 22 -16.63 -20.86 -36.50
N HIS A 23 -17.94 -20.77 -36.73
CA HIS A 23 -18.73 -19.66 -36.23
C HIS A 23 -18.98 -19.84 -34.73
N VAL A 24 -18.14 -19.20 -33.91
CA VAL A 24 -18.39 -19.12 -32.46
C VAL A 24 -19.48 -18.07 -32.22
N ARG A 25 -20.66 -18.51 -31.78
CA ARG A 25 -21.69 -17.59 -31.27
C ARG A 25 -21.21 -17.01 -29.95
N THR A 26 -20.76 -15.76 -29.95
CA THR A 26 -20.61 -14.98 -28.72
C THR A 26 -21.99 -14.83 -28.08
N LYS A 27 -22.13 -15.23 -26.82
CA LYS A 27 -23.36 -15.02 -26.06
C LYS A 27 -23.64 -13.52 -26.03
N LYS A 28 -24.87 -13.09 -26.32
CA LYS A 28 -25.29 -11.70 -26.10
C LYS A 28 -25.18 -11.42 -24.61
N THR A 29 -24.11 -10.75 -24.19
CA THR A 29 -23.93 -10.32 -22.81
C THR A 29 -24.89 -9.17 -22.55
N HIS A 30 -25.89 -9.40 -21.71
CA HIS A 30 -26.78 -8.35 -21.24
C HIS A 30 -25.94 -7.29 -20.51
N TRP A 31 -26.24 -6.00 -20.69
CA TRP A 31 -25.43 -4.89 -20.17
C TRP A 31 -25.15 -4.98 -18.65
N SER A 32 -26.08 -5.56 -17.87
CA SER A 32 -25.91 -5.82 -16.44
C SER A 32 -24.97 -6.98 -16.08
N SER A 33 -24.65 -7.85 -17.05
CA SER A 33 -23.59 -8.87 -16.94
C SER A 33 -22.22 -8.34 -17.42
N ILE A 34 -22.20 -7.22 -18.14
CA ILE A 34 -20.96 -6.54 -18.57
C ILE A 34 -20.44 -5.63 -17.46
N LYS A 35 -21.34 -4.93 -16.74
CA LYS A 35 -20.96 -4.12 -15.58
C LYS A 35 -20.63 -5.04 -14.40
N LYS A 36 -19.38 -4.98 -13.92
CA LYS A 36 -18.98 -5.65 -12.68
C LYS A 36 -19.80 -5.07 -11.52
N LYS A 37 -20.38 -5.94 -10.69
CA LYS A 37 -21.03 -5.52 -9.45
C LYS A 37 -19.97 -4.94 -8.52
N ILE A 38 -20.21 -3.74 -8.01
CA ILE A 38 -19.34 -3.10 -7.02
C ILE A 38 -19.62 -3.75 -5.67
N HIS A 39 -18.64 -4.45 -5.11
CA HIS A 39 -18.76 -5.02 -3.78
C HIS A 39 -18.33 -4.01 -2.71
N PRO A 40 -18.76 -4.18 -1.45
CA PRO A 40 -18.31 -3.32 -0.34
C PRO A 40 -16.79 -3.27 -0.20
N LYS A 41 -16.10 -4.38 -0.49
CA LYS A 41 -14.62 -4.45 -0.53
C LYS A 41 -14.00 -3.52 -1.58
N ASP A 42 -14.67 -3.32 -2.72
CA ASP A 42 -14.16 -2.48 -3.80
C ASP A 42 -14.27 -1.00 -3.41
N LYS A 43 -15.38 -0.63 -2.76
CA LYS A 43 -15.55 0.71 -2.17
C LYS A 43 -14.56 0.97 -1.02
N ALA A 44 -14.31 -0.03 -0.18
CA ALA A 44 -13.30 0.08 0.87
C ALA A 44 -11.90 0.30 0.29
N LEU A 45 -11.56 -0.39 -0.81
CA LEU A 45 -10.29 -0.19 -1.50
C LEU A 45 -10.18 1.19 -2.15
N GLU A 46 -11.25 1.70 -2.75
CA GLU A 46 -11.32 3.05 -3.31
C GLU A 46 -11.09 4.11 -2.23
N HIS A 47 -11.76 3.95 -1.08
CA HIS A 47 -11.58 4.81 0.08
C HIS A 47 -10.15 4.77 0.64
N PHE A 48 -9.57 3.57 0.78
CA PHE A 48 -8.18 3.43 1.22
C PHE A 48 -7.18 4.05 0.24
N ASP A 49 -7.43 3.94 -1.06
CA ASP A 49 -6.57 4.54 -2.08
C ASP A 49 -6.58 6.07 -2.04
N ASP A 50 -7.75 6.66 -1.81
CA ASP A 50 -7.93 8.11 -1.70
C ASP A 50 -7.27 8.65 -0.41
N PHE A 51 -7.63 8.09 0.74
CA PHE A 51 -7.16 8.57 2.04
C PHE A 51 -5.69 8.22 2.31
N TYR A 52 -5.32 6.95 2.24
CA TYR A 52 -3.93 6.54 2.55
C TYR A 52 -2.97 6.87 1.41
N GLY A 53 -3.48 7.09 0.20
CA GLY A 53 -2.70 7.62 -0.91
C GLY A 53 -2.16 9.03 -0.64
N SER A 54 -2.97 9.92 -0.06
CA SER A 54 -2.51 11.26 0.33
C SER A 54 -1.51 11.21 1.50
N VAL A 55 -1.79 10.40 2.53
CA VAL A 55 -0.96 10.31 3.74
C VAL A 55 0.42 9.67 3.49
N TYR A 56 0.48 8.54 2.77
CA TYR A 56 1.73 7.77 2.60
C TYR A 56 2.38 7.96 1.22
N GLY A 57 1.73 8.66 0.29
CA GLY A 57 2.23 8.95 -1.04
C GLY A 57 2.75 7.72 -1.77
N LYS A 58 4.03 7.73 -2.13
CA LYS A 58 4.67 6.61 -2.86
C LYS A 58 4.70 5.30 -2.06
N ARG A 59 4.78 5.36 -0.72
CA ARG A 59 4.82 4.17 0.16
C ARG A 59 3.48 3.45 0.20
N TRP A 60 2.37 4.13 -0.06
CA TRP A 60 1.03 3.53 -0.06
C TRP A 60 0.96 2.27 -0.93
N LYS A 61 1.57 2.28 -2.12
CA LYS A 61 1.56 1.11 -3.01
C LYS A 61 2.15 -0.13 -2.35
N SER A 62 3.23 0.02 -1.57
CA SER A 62 3.83 -1.09 -0.81
C SER A 62 2.95 -1.53 0.36
N LEU A 63 2.34 -0.59 1.09
CA LEU A 63 1.40 -0.91 2.18
C LEU A 63 0.15 -1.63 1.64
N ARG A 64 -0.42 -1.15 0.54
CA ARG A 64 -1.55 -1.77 -0.13
C ARG A 64 -1.26 -3.20 -0.54
N LEU A 65 -0.08 -3.46 -1.11
CA LEU A 65 0.35 -4.82 -1.43
C LEU A 65 0.44 -5.69 -0.17
N ALA A 66 0.95 -5.16 0.93
CA ALA A 66 1.02 -5.88 2.20
C ALA A 66 -0.37 -6.19 2.79
N LEU A 67 -1.32 -5.25 2.70
CA LEU A 67 -2.71 -5.44 3.16
C LEU A 67 -3.47 -6.49 2.35
N LEU A 68 -3.16 -6.60 1.05
CA LEU A 68 -3.75 -7.59 0.15
C LEU A 68 -3.02 -8.94 0.17
N SER A 69 -1.88 -9.03 0.87
CA SER A 69 -1.09 -10.24 1.03
C SER A 69 -1.54 -11.04 2.26
N PRO A 70 -1.24 -12.35 2.33
CA PRO A 70 -1.46 -13.12 3.55
C PRO A 70 -0.67 -12.53 4.72
N HIS A 71 -1.30 -12.47 5.89
CA HIS A 71 -0.67 -11.94 7.10
C HIS A 71 0.33 -12.94 7.67
N LYS A 72 1.49 -12.43 8.09
CA LYS A 72 2.49 -13.21 8.81
C LYS A 72 2.17 -13.20 10.29
N TYR A 73 1.94 -14.37 10.86
CA TYR A 73 1.66 -14.53 12.28
C TYR A 73 2.93 -14.69 13.09
N ILE A 74 2.83 -14.36 14.37
CA ILE A 74 3.89 -14.45 15.37
C ILE A 74 3.33 -15.24 16.55
N ALA A 75 4.10 -16.19 17.07
CA ALA A 75 3.72 -16.98 18.23
C ALA A 75 4.21 -16.30 19.51
N VAL A 76 3.28 -15.90 20.37
CA VAL A 76 3.58 -15.42 21.73
C VAL A 76 3.44 -16.59 22.68
N VAL A 77 4.52 -16.93 23.39
CA VAL A 77 4.50 -18.02 24.35
C VAL A 77 3.79 -17.57 25.62
N ASN A 78 2.94 -18.44 26.12
CA ASN A 78 2.26 -18.20 27.38
C ASN A 78 3.17 -18.56 28.56
N ASN A 79 3.50 -17.55 29.37
CA ASN A 79 4.40 -17.70 30.52
C ASN A 79 3.82 -18.52 31.68
N PHE A 80 2.50 -18.74 31.72
CA PHE A 80 1.84 -19.53 32.76
C PHE A 80 1.81 -21.05 32.46
N GLY A 81 2.30 -21.46 31.29
CA GLY A 81 2.46 -22.86 30.90
C GLY A 81 3.91 -23.34 30.95
N ASP A 82 4.19 -24.43 30.24
CA ASP A 82 5.56 -24.97 30.09
C ASP A 82 6.32 -24.17 29.01
N SER A 83 6.74 -22.95 29.34
CA SER A 83 7.36 -22.00 28.39
C SER A 83 8.63 -22.55 27.73
N GLU A 84 9.47 -23.26 28.48
CA GLU A 84 10.72 -23.87 27.99
C GLU A 84 10.44 -24.95 26.94
N LYS A 85 9.48 -25.84 27.22
CA LYS A 85 9.11 -26.92 26.31
C LYS A 85 8.49 -26.38 25.03
N VAL A 86 7.60 -25.39 25.16
CA VAL A 86 6.97 -24.74 24.01
C VAL A 86 8.02 -24.02 23.16
N SER A 87 8.97 -23.33 23.81
CA SER A 87 10.09 -22.66 23.12
C SER A 87 10.94 -23.64 22.33
N GLN A 88 11.31 -24.78 22.91
CA GLN A 88 12.07 -25.84 22.22
C GLN A 88 11.29 -26.41 21.03
N ASN A 89 10.00 -26.69 21.20
CA ASN A 89 9.16 -27.16 20.09
C ASN A 89 9.08 -26.15 18.95
N LEU A 90 8.95 -24.85 19.26
CA LEU A 90 8.94 -23.78 18.26
C LEU A 90 10.29 -23.64 17.55
N GLU A 91 11.40 -23.73 18.28
CA GLU A 91 12.75 -23.73 17.71
C GLU A 91 12.96 -24.97 16.79
N TRP A 92 12.45 -26.15 17.16
CA TRP A 92 12.47 -27.34 16.30
C TRP A 92 11.63 -27.21 15.03
N LEU A 93 10.54 -26.44 15.08
CA LEU A 93 9.76 -26.09 13.88
C LEU A 93 10.50 -25.10 12.98
N GLY A 94 11.65 -24.56 13.40
CA GLY A 94 12.42 -23.56 12.66
C GLY A 94 12.01 -22.12 12.97
N ALA A 95 11.23 -21.89 14.03
CA ALA A 95 10.90 -20.54 14.45
C ALA A 95 12.04 -19.92 15.27
N MET A 96 12.34 -18.65 15.01
CA MET A 96 13.36 -17.87 15.71
C MET A 96 12.74 -16.96 16.77
N ASN A 97 13.43 -16.83 17.89
CA ASN A 97 13.04 -15.89 18.93
C ASN A 97 13.35 -14.45 18.48
N ILE A 98 12.33 -13.59 18.42
CA ILE A 98 12.46 -12.21 17.94
C ILE A 98 13.44 -11.41 18.78
N ARG A 99 13.50 -11.64 20.10
CA ARG A 99 14.41 -10.90 20.97
C ARG A 99 15.85 -11.16 20.58
N LYS A 100 16.24 -12.43 20.44
CA LYS A 100 17.60 -12.82 20.02
C LYS A 100 17.97 -12.15 18.69
N VAL A 101 17.02 -12.10 17.75
CA VAL A 101 17.22 -11.47 16.44
C VAL A 101 17.41 -9.96 16.57
N VAL A 102 16.59 -9.27 17.36
CA VAL A 102 16.68 -7.83 17.59
C VAL A 102 17.99 -7.47 18.29
N GLU A 103 18.35 -8.17 19.37
CA GLU A 103 19.61 -7.98 20.10
C GLU A 103 20.83 -8.16 19.20
N THR A 104 20.85 -9.21 18.37
CA THR A 104 21.93 -9.46 17.40
C THR A 104 22.03 -8.34 16.36
N ASN A 105 20.90 -7.80 15.90
CA ASN A 105 20.88 -6.72 14.91
C ASN A 105 21.29 -5.36 15.52
N LEU A 106 20.94 -5.11 16.78
CA LEU A 106 21.39 -3.93 17.53
C LEU A 106 22.92 -3.94 17.66
N GLN A 107 23.49 -5.04 18.14
CA GLN A 107 24.95 -5.20 18.26
C GLN A 107 25.67 -4.98 16.92
N LYS A 108 25.17 -5.58 15.83
CA LYS A 108 25.73 -5.35 14.49
C LYS A 108 25.66 -3.88 14.08
N THR A 109 24.56 -3.20 14.39
CA THR A 109 24.38 -1.79 14.02
C THR A 109 25.35 -0.90 14.77
N GLU A 110 25.55 -1.15 16.07
CA GLU A 110 26.53 -0.45 16.91
C GLU A 110 27.96 -0.64 16.37
N GLU A 111 28.35 -1.89 16.07
CA GLU A 111 29.65 -2.20 15.45
C GLU A 111 29.83 -1.46 14.11
N PHE A 112 28.81 -1.46 13.24
CA PHE A 112 28.86 -0.73 11.97
C PHE A 112 28.94 0.79 12.16
N THR A 113 28.30 1.36 13.18
CA THR A 113 28.40 2.80 13.46
C THR A 113 29.76 3.17 14.00
N ASP A 114 30.35 2.34 14.86
CA ASP A 114 31.69 2.56 15.40
C ASP A 114 32.73 2.47 14.29
N GLU A 115 32.65 1.47 13.42
CA GLU A 115 33.53 1.36 12.26
C GLU A 115 33.42 2.55 11.31
N LYS A 116 32.20 3.01 11.02
CA LYS A 116 31.97 4.19 10.16
C LYS A 116 32.48 5.47 10.80
N ASN A 117 32.25 5.66 12.09
CA ASN A 117 32.74 6.81 12.84
C ASN A 117 34.28 6.82 12.87
N ILE A 118 34.91 5.66 13.08
CA ILE A 118 36.38 5.50 13.01
C ILE A 118 36.88 5.86 11.60
N GLN A 119 36.25 5.33 10.55
CA GLN A 119 36.62 5.64 9.16
C GLN A 119 36.43 7.13 8.82
N GLU A 120 35.35 7.76 9.31
CA GLU A 120 35.09 9.18 9.11
C GLU A 120 36.10 10.06 9.86
N LEU A 121 36.45 9.69 11.09
CA LEU A 121 37.50 10.36 11.87
C LEU A 121 38.86 10.24 11.19
N ASP A 122 39.21 9.07 10.67
CA ASP A 122 40.44 8.86 9.89
C ASP A 122 40.47 9.72 8.63
N ASN A 123 39.35 9.77 7.90
CA ASN A 123 39.22 10.62 6.72
C ASN A 123 39.30 12.11 7.05
N LYS A 124 38.69 12.53 8.17
CA LYS A 124 38.73 13.91 8.66
C LYS A 124 40.13 14.30 9.12
N LEU A 125 40.83 13.40 9.82
CA LEU A 125 42.21 13.58 10.25
C LEU A 125 43.13 13.69 9.03
N LYS A 126 42.98 12.80 8.04
CA LYS A 126 43.68 12.89 6.76
C LYS A 126 43.41 14.20 6.03
N LYS A 127 42.15 14.65 6.00
CA LYS A 127 41.75 15.93 5.40
C LYS A 127 42.36 17.12 6.14
N LEU A 128 42.37 17.13 7.47
CA LEU A 128 42.98 18.18 8.28
C LEU A 128 44.50 18.25 8.11
N LEU A 129 45.17 17.10 8.00
CA LEU A 129 46.59 17.04 7.66
C LEU A 129 46.88 17.61 6.26
N LEU A 130 45.92 17.51 5.34
CA LEU A 130 46.01 18.04 3.97
C LEU A 130 45.56 19.51 3.87
N SER A 131 44.70 20.01 4.75
CA SER A 131 43.98 21.28 4.60
C SER A 131 44.43 22.38 5.58
N ASN A 132 45.69 22.39 5.99
CA ASN A 132 46.23 23.47 6.84
C ASN A 132 46.43 24.82 6.11
N GLU A 133 45.63 25.10 5.07
CA GLU A 133 45.47 26.43 4.46
C GLU A 133 43.98 26.82 4.35
N ASN A 134 43.58 27.73 5.24
CA ASN A 134 42.67 28.87 5.07
C ASN A 134 41.16 28.71 4.69
N LYS A 135 40.36 29.35 5.57
CA LYS A 135 39.13 30.16 5.37
C LYS A 135 37.73 29.52 5.28
N SER A 136 37.07 29.62 6.43
CA SER A 136 35.78 30.26 6.76
C SER A 136 34.79 30.76 5.67
N ASP A 137 33.52 30.49 5.98
CA ASP A 137 32.31 31.35 5.91
C ASP A 137 31.20 31.09 4.86
N THR A 138 30.07 30.59 5.41
CA THR A 138 28.64 30.97 5.30
C THR A 138 28.04 31.62 4.03
N LYS A 139 26.83 31.17 3.61
CA LYS A 139 25.52 31.79 3.94
C LYS A 139 24.32 31.05 3.32
N LYS A 140 23.18 31.15 4.03
CA LYS A 140 21.83 30.63 3.71
C LYS A 140 21.01 31.68 2.95
N GLU A 141 20.16 31.26 2.01
CA GLU A 141 19.14 32.10 1.38
C GLU A 141 17.78 31.96 2.10
N ASN A 142 17.07 33.09 2.15
CA ASN A 142 15.82 33.35 2.87
C ASN A 142 14.65 33.23 1.87
N VAL A 143 13.58 32.50 2.20
CA VAL A 143 12.39 32.39 1.36
C VAL A 143 11.34 33.39 1.84
N GLU A 144 10.88 34.22 0.92
CA GLU A 144 9.91 35.30 1.08
C GLU A 144 8.49 34.74 1.30
N TYR A 145 7.79 35.24 2.33
CA TYR A 145 6.43 34.84 2.68
C TYR A 145 5.43 35.79 2.03
N VAL A 146 4.50 35.24 1.23
CA VAL A 146 3.42 36.00 0.58
C VAL A 146 2.21 36.02 1.51
N GLU A 147 1.83 37.22 1.94
CA GLU A 147 0.64 37.49 2.74
C GLU A 147 -0.62 37.26 1.89
N LYS A 148 -1.49 36.31 2.31
CA LYS A 148 -2.78 36.07 1.66
C LYS A 148 -3.85 36.98 2.30
N ALA A 149 -4.67 37.61 1.47
CA ALA A 149 -5.74 38.51 1.88
C ALA A 149 -6.76 37.86 2.83
N SER A 150 -7.49 38.69 3.58
CA SER A 150 -8.43 38.25 4.60
C SER A 150 -9.64 37.50 4.02
N LEU A 151 -10.17 36.53 4.76
CA LEU A 151 -11.34 35.70 4.40
C LEU A 151 -12.58 36.54 4.02
N HIS A 152 -12.71 37.75 4.57
CA HIS A 152 -13.78 38.68 4.26
C HIS A 152 -13.73 39.18 2.81
N GLU A 153 -12.53 39.37 2.26
CA GLU A 153 -12.33 39.88 0.91
C GLU A 153 -12.63 38.80 -0.15
N SER A 154 -12.22 37.56 0.09
CA SER A 154 -12.57 36.42 -0.78
C SER A 154 -14.06 36.10 -0.83
N LEU A 155 -14.82 36.39 0.25
CA LEU A 155 -16.27 36.18 0.26
C LEU A 155 -17.04 37.25 -0.52
N LEU A 156 -16.50 38.46 -0.63
CA LEU A 156 -17.10 39.54 -1.42
C LEU A 156 -16.95 39.31 -2.94
N GLU A 157 -15.87 38.63 -3.35
CA GLU A 157 -15.56 38.34 -4.75
C GLU A 157 -16.11 36.99 -5.25
N ALA A 158 -16.72 36.18 -4.39
CA ALA A 158 -17.21 34.86 -4.77
C ALA A 158 -18.48 34.95 -5.65
N GLU A 159 -18.41 34.38 -6.86
CA GLU A 159 -19.59 34.17 -7.72
C GLU A 159 -20.49 33.07 -7.12
N HIS A 160 -21.77 33.38 -6.95
CA HIS A 160 -22.76 32.44 -6.41
C HIS A 160 -23.45 31.68 -7.55
N ASP A 161 -23.51 30.35 -7.43
CA ASP A 161 -24.22 29.50 -8.39
C ASP A 161 -25.73 29.47 -8.08
N GLU A 162 -26.51 30.25 -8.82
CA GLU A 162 -27.97 30.35 -8.68
C GLU A 162 -28.74 29.17 -9.32
N SER A 163 -28.05 28.24 -10.01
CA SER A 163 -28.70 27.13 -10.72
C SER A 163 -29.42 26.12 -9.81
N ARG A 164 -29.18 26.17 -8.49
CA ARG A 164 -29.86 25.34 -7.48
C ARG A 164 -31.10 25.98 -6.85
N LEU A 165 -31.43 27.24 -7.19
CA LEU A 165 -32.67 27.87 -6.72
C LEU A 165 -33.86 27.33 -7.51
N ILE A 166 -34.85 26.77 -6.82
CA ILE A 166 -36.06 26.25 -7.43
C ILE A 166 -37.18 27.26 -7.20
N ASP A 167 -37.59 27.96 -8.26
CA ASP A 167 -38.76 28.84 -8.20
C ASP A 167 -40.05 28.00 -8.07
N PRO A 168 -40.86 28.21 -7.01
CA PRO A 168 -42.10 27.47 -6.82
C PRO A 168 -43.17 27.77 -7.88
N GLU A 169 -43.02 28.88 -8.63
CA GLU A 169 -43.92 29.26 -9.73
C GLU A 169 -43.48 28.71 -11.10
N ALA A 170 -42.26 28.19 -11.21
CA ALA A 170 -41.76 27.58 -12.44
C ALA A 170 -42.24 26.12 -12.54
N ASN A 171 -43.44 25.92 -13.08
CA ASN A 171 -44.06 24.61 -13.40
C ASN A 171 -43.25 23.71 -14.36
N SER A 172 -41.99 24.04 -14.67
CA SER A 172 -41.13 23.41 -15.67
C SER A 172 -40.45 22.11 -15.20
N ASN A 173 -40.42 21.82 -13.89
CA ASN A 173 -39.59 20.75 -13.32
C ASN A 173 -40.34 19.51 -12.81
N ILE A 174 -41.62 19.33 -13.18
CA ILE A 174 -42.38 18.11 -12.84
C ILE A 174 -41.74 16.86 -13.48
N GLY A 175 -40.99 17.00 -14.58
CA GLY A 175 -40.24 15.92 -15.21
C GLY A 175 -39.15 15.28 -14.33
N GLY A 176 -38.60 16.03 -13.37
CA GLY A 176 -37.64 15.49 -12.39
C GLY A 176 -38.28 14.56 -11.36
N LEU A 177 -39.58 14.76 -11.05
CA LEU A 177 -40.31 13.91 -10.09
C LEU A 177 -40.68 12.53 -10.66
N TYR A 178 -40.78 12.42 -11.99
CA TYR A 178 -41.06 11.16 -12.70
C TYR A 178 -39.80 10.45 -13.21
N GLN A 179 -38.61 10.97 -12.90
CA GLN A 179 -37.37 10.33 -13.30
C GLN A 179 -37.21 9.02 -12.53
N PHE A 180 -37.15 7.91 -13.26
CA PHE A 180 -36.90 6.60 -12.67
C PHE A 180 -35.51 6.58 -12.01
N ILE A 181 -35.49 6.43 -10.68
CA ILE A 181 -34.27 6.29 -9.89
C ILE A 181 -34.10 4.80 -9.55
N PRO A 182 -33.12 4.10 -10.13
CA PRO A 182 -32.88 2.73 -9.76
C PRO A 182 -32.37 2.68 -8.31
N ALA A 183 -32.84 1.72 -7.51
CA ALA A 183 -32.46 1.56 -6.09
C ALA A 183 -30.96 1.31 -5.84
N THR A 184 -30.16 1.18 -6.89
CA THR A 184 -28.70 1.00 -6.84
C THR A 184 -27.93 2.30 -7.06
N GLU A 185 -28.57 3.36 -7.56
CA GLU A 185 -27.96 4.64 -7.86
C GLU A 185 -28.63 5.72 -7.00
N LEU A 186 -27.84 6.34 -6.13
CA LEU A 186 -28.32 7.42 -5.28
C LEU A 186 -28.09 8.74 -6.01
N HIS A 187 -29.17 9.39 -6.44
CA HIS A 187 -29.11 10.78 -6.94
C HIS A 187 -28.73 11.69 -5.77
N GLY A 188 -27.76 12.60 -5.97
CA GLY A 188 -27.14 13.41 -4.91
C GLY A 188 -25.72 12.99 -4.52
N LYS A 189 -25.16 11.95 -5.14
CA LYS A 189 -23.70 11.68 -5.08
C LYS A 189 -22.84 12.73 -5.79
N SER A 190 -23.43 13.70 -6.47
CA SER A 190 -22.72 14.87 -7.00
C SER A 190 -22.00 15.64 -5.89
N ASP A 191 -22.55 15.60 -4.68
CA ASP A 191 -22.02 16.30 -3.51
C ASP A 191 -21.18 15.36 -2.62
N TRP A 192 -20.86 14.16 -3.12
CA TRP A 192 -19.95 13.25 -2.45
C TRP A 192 -18.53 13.77 -2.64
N ILE A 193 -18.02 14.43 -1.59
CA ILE A 193 -16.64 14.91 -1.52
C ILE A 193 -15.77 13.74 -1.00
N PRO A 194 -14.70 13.36 -1.72
CA PRO A 194 -13.72 12.42 -1.22
C PRO A 194 -13.18 12.83 0.16
N GLU A 195 -12.96 11.86 1.05
CA GLU A 195 -12.57 12.18 2.43
C GLU A 195 -11.22 12.89 2.49
N SER A 196 -10.31 12.57 1.55
CA SER A 196 -9.04 13.28 1.41
C SER A 196 -9.21 14.79 1.19
N GLN A 197 -10.19 15.19 0.38
CA GLN A 197 -10.54 16.60 0.14
C GLN A 197 -11.21 17.22 1.36
N HIS A 198 -12.02 16.46 2.11
CA HIS A 198 -12.64 16.94 3.34
C HIS A 198 -11.57 17.30 4.40
N TYR A 199 -10.52 16.48 4.54
CA TYR A 199 -9.45 16.75 5.50
C TYR A 199 -8.54 17.91 5.12
N GLN A 200 -8.39 18.22 3.83
CA GLN A 200 -7.59 19.38 3.38
C GLN A 200 -8.07 20.70 3.99
N TYR A 201 -9.37 20.86 4.23
CA TYR A 201 -9.93 22.07 4.85
C TYR A 201 -9.57 22.23 6.34
N TYR A 202 -9.11 21.16 7.00
CA TYR A 202 -8.68 21.20 8.41
C TYR A 202 -7.16 21.35 8.56
N GLU A 203 -6.38 21.22 7.48
CA GLU A 203 -4.91 21.28 7.54
C GLU A 203 -4.35 22.72 7.69
N GLU A 204 -5.20 23.75 7.67
CA GLU A 204 -4.73 25.15 7.76
C GLU A 204 -4.16 25.52 9.14
N ASN A 205 -4.46 24.75 10.21
CA ASN A 205 -3.94 24.97 11.57
C ASN A 205 -3.84 23.67 12.40
N SER A 206 -3.32 22.58 11.83
CA SER A 206 -3.16 21.37 12.64
C SER A 206 -2.02 21.56 13.66
N ASP A 207 -2.35 21.71 14.95
CA ASP A 207 -1.43 21.62 16.11
C ASP A 207 -0.68 20.28 16.21
N PHE A 208 -0.96 19.34 15.29
CA PHE A 208 -0.36 18.01 15.21
C PHE A 208 0.28 17.82 13.82
N PRO A 209 1.48 18.35 13.57
CA PRO A 209 2.24 17.91 12.41
C PRO A 209 2.39 16.38 12.49
N ILE A 210 2.03 15.67 11.41
CA ILE A 210 2.35 14.24 11.25
C ILE A 210 3.86 14.17 11.08
N ASN A 211 4.57 14.27 12.20
CA ASN A 211 5.98 14.02 12.25
C ASN A 211 6.12 12.52 12.00
N LEU A 212 6.64 12.14 10.84
CA LEU A 212 7.32 10.86 10.70
C LEU A 212 8.52 10.90 11.65
N ILE A 213 8.25 10.56 12.92
CA ILE A 213 9.31 10.32 13.89
C ILE A 213 10.05 9.12 13.31
N ASN A 214 11.27 9.38 12.84
CA ASN A 214 12.23 8.31 12.59
C ASN A 214 12.56 7.77 13.99
N GLU A 215 11.72 6.87 14.50
CA GLU A 215 11.93 6.26 15.81
C GLU A 215 13.20 5.41 15.72
N GLU A 216 14.32 6.00 16.12
CA GLU A 216 15.56 5.29 16.45
C GLU A 216 15.48 4.65 17.84
N ASN A 217 14.31 4.68 18.48
CA ASN A 217 14.15 4.01 19.77
C ASN A 217 14.27 2.50 19.55
N PRO A 218 15.26 1.83 20.17
CA PRO A 218 15.40 0.40 20.06
C PRO A 218 14.14 -0.25 20.65
N LEU A 219 13.58 -1.22 19.92
CA LEU A 219 12.42 -1.98 20.35
C LEU A 219 12.76 -2.73 21.65
N ASN A 220 12.33 -2.20 22.80
CA ASN A 220 12.61 -2.80 24.09
C ASN A 220 11.62 -3.96 24.37
N ILE A 221 12.07 -5.19 24.13
CA ILE A 221 11.27 -6.40 24.38
C ILE A 221 11.47 -6.85 25.84
N PRO A 222 10.40 -6.92 26.67
CA PRO A 222 10.51 -7.37 28.05
C PRO A 222 11.15 -8.76 28.17
N SER A 223 12.01 -8.98 29.17
CA SER A 223 12.83 -10.20 29.36
C SER A 223 12.03 -11.50 29.49
N HIS A 224 10.81 -11.44 30.02
CA HIS A 224 9.93 -12.60 30.17
C HIS A 224 9.04 -12.85 28.94
N LEU A 225 8.97 -11.93 27.97
CA LEU A 225 8.10 -12.07 26.80
C LEU A 225 8.81 -12.86 25.69
N GLN A 226 8.51 -14.15 25.60
CA GLN A 226 9.04 -15.02 24.55
C GLN A 226 8.17 -14.96 23.30
N VAL A 227 8.75 -14.52 22.19
CA VAL A 227 8.04 -14.30 20.93
C VAL A 227 8.81 -14.96 19.79
N PHE A 228 8.12 -15.77 19.00
CA PHE A 228 8.70 -16.57 17.92
C PHE A 228 8.09 -16.23 16.56
N THR A 229 8.92 -16.20 15.54
CA THR A 229 8.52 -15.95 14.15
C THR A 229 9.31 -16.87 13.21
N PHE A 230 8.75 -17.22 12.06
CA PHE A 230 9.51 -17.91 11.01
C PHE A 230 10.40 -16.94 10.23
N ASP A 231 11.19 -17.48 9.32
CA ASP A 231 12.10 -16.71 8.48
C ASP A 231 11.41 -15.71 7.55
N ARG A 232 12.19 -14.79 6.97
CA ARG A 232 11.65 -13.81 6.01
C ARG A 232 11.12 -14.53 4.77
N GLY A 233 9.85 -14.28 4.45
CA GLY A 233 9.17 -14.89 3.30
C GLY A 233 8.44 -16.20 3.64
N ASP A 234 8.59 -16.71 4.86
CA ASP A 234 7.80 -17.81 5.36
C ASP A 234 6.50 -17.30 6.01
N PHE A 235 5.37 -17.76 5.47
CA PHE A 235 4.01 -17.44 5.93
C PHE A 235 3.31 -18.68 6.50
N THR A 236 4.05 -19.75 6.80
CA THR A 236 3.49 -20.96 7.39
C THR A 236 2.80 -20.61 8.72
N PRO A 237 1.55 -21.05 8.91
CA PRO A 237 0.84 -20.80 10.15
C PRO A 237 1.42 -21.67 11.26
N PHE A 238 1.49 -21.12 12.47
CA PHE A 238 1.85 -21.90 13.64
C PHE A 238 0.80 -22.96 13.94
N PRO A 239 1.20 -24.13 14.47
CA PRO A 239 0.27 -25.11 15.02
C PRO A 239 -0.60 -24.50 16.12
N HIS A 240 -1.86 -24.93 16.17
CA HIS A 240 -2.82 -24.41 17.15
C HIS A 240 -2.41 -24.82 18.57
N PRO A 241 -2.43 -23.88 19.53
CA PRO A 241 -2.07 -24.18 20.91
C PRO A 241 -3.11 -25.11 21.54
N LYS A 242 -2.62 -26.15 22.21
CA LYS A 242 -3.40 -27.11 22.99
C LYS A 242 -3.35 -26.76 24.48
N THR A 243 -4.40 -27.14 25.19
CA THR A 243 -4.47 -27.00 26.64
C THR A 243 -3.56 -27.99 27.33
N GLY A 244 -2.75 -27.48 28.27
CA GLY A 244 -1.87 -28.27 29.12
C GLY A 244 -2.60 -28.94 30.28
N ALA A 245 -1.86 -29.68 31.10
CA ALA A 245 -2.40 -30.29 32.33
C ALA A 245 -2.99 -29.22 33.28
N ASN A 246 -2.43 -28.01 33.25
CA ASN A 246 -2.84 -26.87 34.05
C ASN A 246 -4.09 -26.16 33.49
N LYS A 247 -4.78 -26.72 32.48
CA LYS A 247 -5.90 -26.12 31.72
C LYS A 247 -5.57 -24.80 31.00
N VAL A 248 -4.31 -24.40 31.02
CA VAL A 248 -3.79 -23.21 30.34
C VAL A 248 -3.24 -23.61 28.98
N SER A 249 -3.41 -22.75 27.97
CA SER A 249 -2.79 -22.94 26.64
C SER A 249 -1.27 -22.94 26.77
N GLY A 250 -0.64 -24.07 26.48
CA GLY A 250 0.79 -24.26 26.75
C GLY A 250 1.36 -25.56 26.19
N LYS A 251 0.68 -26.21 25.24
CA LYS A 251 1.20 -27.36 24.50
C LYS A 251 1.11 -27.07 23.00
N ILE A 252 2.16 -27.40 22.27
CA ILE A 252 2.24 -27.30 20.81
C ILE A 252 2.71 -28.65 20.30
#